data_AF-A0A1Q9JBS6-F1
#
_entry.id   AF-A0A1Q9JBS6-F1
#
_cell.length_a   1.000
_cell.length_b   1.000
_cell.length_c   1.000
_cell.angle_alpha   90.00
_cell.angle_beta   90.00
_cell.angle_gamma   90.00
#
_symmetry.space_group_name_H-M   'P 1'
#
loop_
_entity.id
_entity.type
_entity.pdbx_description
1 polymer ?
#
loop_
_entity_poly.entity_id
_entity_poly.type
_entity_poly.pdbx_seq_one_letter_code
_entity_poly.pdbx_strand_id
1 'polypeptide(L)'
;KSTDDLLKGIKVVTSGLTIKQRTTAPKESKESRFKLDFDFPDDTTSPFMVFANAYANEKRSKRLGLLFSPMSYGGMGFQASLIIIHSLSFVADLKHHTDAEFNEMIENRGEDVGIFDSFDDMLMGDVTLFCKAIETYARNLVRPDGKSYGVTLEEWAKLLPRNKEEAKFVAQLLCDGGINKYDLTCAGLTENLLKDNRWTYGMRDEVYDGERNVIAEGDEATALKLKNEGEVE
;
A
#
# COMPACT_ATOMS: atom_id res chain seq x y z
N LYS A 1 48.62 -0.08 -12.38
CA LYS A 1 47.70 0.27 -11.26
C LYS A 1 46.30 -0.10 -11.73
N SER A 2 45.72 -1.17 -11.19
CA SER A 2 44.45 -1.73 -11.66
C SER A 2 43.28 -0.86 -11.19
N THR A 3 42.31 -0.65 -12.07
CA THR A 3 41.03 0.04 -11.87
C THR A 3 40.10 -0.63 -10.85
N ASP A 4 40.49 -1.79 -10.30
CA ASP A 4 39.70 -2.59 -9.36
C ASP A 4 39.59 -1.99 -7.94
N ASP A 5 40.38 -0.96 -7.61
CA ASP A 5 40.39 -0.40 -6.25
C ASP A 5 39.40 0.75 -6.03
N LEU A 6 38.69 1.21 -7.06
CA LEU A 6 37.76 2.35 -6.98
C LEU A 6 36.31 1.98 -6.65
N LEU A 7 35.97 0.69 -6.59
CA LEU A 7 34.57 0.22 -6.40
C LEU A 7 34.28 -0.35 -5.01
N LYS A 8 35.26 -0.41 -4.09
CA LYS A 8 35.08 -1.01 -2.75
C LYS A 8 34.23 -0.18 -1.77
N GLY A 9 33.76 1.01 -2.17
CA GLY A 9 33.00 1.93 -1.31
C GLY A 9 31.59 2.28 -1.78
N ILE A 10 31.16 1.81 -2.94
CA ILE A 10 29.79 2.07 -3.42
C ILE A 10 28.89 0.96 -2.87
N LYS A 11 28.15 1.30 -1.81
CA LYS A 11 27.04 0.48 -1.31
C LYS A 11 26.01 0.40 -2.44
N VAL A 12 26.09 -0.66 -3.24
CA VAL A 12 25.05 -1.02 -4.20
C VAL A 12 23.78 -1.24 -3.39
N VAL A 13 22.83 -0.32 -3.52
CA VAL A 13 21.47 -0.51 -3.05
C VAL A 13 20.95 -1.73 -3.80
N THR A 14 20.96 -2.88 -3.12
CA THR A 14 20.39 -4.11 -3.65
C THR A 14 18.95 -3.82 -4.03
N SER A 15 18.67 -3.86 -5.32
CA SER A 15 17.31 -3.78 -5.87
C SER A 15 16.43 -4.78 -5.12
N GLY A 16 15.51 -4.26 -4.31
CA GLY A 16 14.59 -5.09 -3.52
C GLY A 16 13.81 -6.08 -4.37
N LEU A 17 13.29 -7.13 -3.73
CA LEU A 17 12.57 -8.21 -4.39
C LEU A 17 11.46 -7.66 -5.31
N THR A 18 11.40 -8.18 -6.53
CA THR A 18 10.34 -7.87 -7.49
C THR A 18 8.99 -8.34 -6.94
N ILE A 19 7.89 -7.71 -7.37
CA ILE A 19 6.52 -8.04 -6.90
C ILE A 19 6.24 -9.55 -6.97
N LYS A 20 6.72 -10.22 -8.03
CA LYS A 20 6.57 -11.67 -8.23
C LYS A 20 7.38 -12.52 -7.25
N GLN A 21 8.52 -12.03 -6.77
CA GLN A 21 9.37 -12.74 -5.81
C GLN A 21 8.89 -12.57 -4.36
N ARG A 22 8.16 -11.49 -4.05
CA ARG A 22 7.51 -11.29 -2.74
C ARG A 22 6.42 -12.34 -2.45
N THR A 23 5.76 -12.84 -3.49
CA THR A 23 4.68 -13.83 -3.39
C THR A 23 5.14 -15.28 -3.19
N THR A 24 6.44 -15.59 -3.32
CA THR A 24 6.91 -16.99 -3.36
C THR A 24 8.12 -17.23 -2.46
N ALA A 25 7.89 -17.50 -1.18
CA ALA A 25 8.69 -18.42 -0.36
C ALA A 25 8.09 -18.59 1.06
N PRO A 26 7.76 -19.83 1.50
CA PRO A 26 7.73 -20.17 2.91
C PRO A 26 9.06 -20.86 3.27
N LYS A 27 9.88 -20.22 4.10
CA LYS A 27 10.84 -20.96 4.93
C LYS A 27 10.35 -20.85 6.37
N GLU A 28 9.98 -22.01 6.91
CA GLU A 28 9.55 -22.20 8.28
C GLU A 28 10.58 -21.61 9.27
N SER A 29 10.10 -20.83 10.23
CA SER A 29 10.80 -20.57 11.49
C SER A 29 9.78 -20.42 12.61
N LYS A 30 10.21 -20.63 13.86
CA LYS A 30 9.40 -20.70 15.09
C LYS A 30 8.78 -19.37 15.55
N GLU A 31 8.83 -18.34 14.71
CA GLU A 31 8.21 -17.04 14.95
C GLU A 31 6.83 -16.98 14.29
N SER A 32 6.02 -15.99 14.67
CA SER A 32 4.71 -15.78 14.06
C SER A 32 4.87 -15.75 12.54
N ARG A 33 4.15 -16.65 11.84
CA ARG A 33 4.16 -16.72 10.38
C ARG A 33 3.67 -15.42 9.71
N PHE A 34 3.10 -14.50 10.50
CA PHE A 34 2.54 -13.24 10.08
C PHE A 34 3.44 -12.07 10.46
N LYS A 35 3.75 -11.24 9.48
CA LYS A 35 4.90 -10.33 9.50
C LYS A 35 4.86 -9.09 10.41
N LEU A 36 3.77 -8.85 11.10
CA LEU A 36 3.68 -7.84 12.18
C LEU A 36 2.82 -8.33 13.37
N ASP A 37 2.22 -9.52 13.23
CA ASP A 37 1.26 -10.18 14.14
C ASP A 37 0.44 -9.23 15.03
N PHE A 38 -0.45 -8.45 14.41
CA PHE A 38 -1.46 -7.68 15.13
C PHE A 38 -2.85 -8.27 14.89
N ASP A 39 -3.78 -7.97 15.78
CA ASP A 39 -5.21 -8.23 15.58
C ASP A 39 -6.01 -6.94 15.73
N PHE A 40 -7.24 -6.97 15.24
CA PHE A 40 -8.19 -5.89 15.50
C PHE A 40 -8.94 -6.20 16.80
N PRO A 41 -9.03 -5.28 17.76
CA PRO A 41 -9.83 -5.50 18.96
C PRO A 41 -11.31 -5.67 18.58
N ASP A 42 -11.98 -6.68 19.16
CA ASP A 42 -13.39 -6.99 18.87
C ASP A 42 -14.35 -5.84 19.25
N ASP A 43 -13.94 -4.98 20.18
CA ASP A 43 -14.70 -3.87 20.75
C ASP A 43 -14.16 -2.49 20.32
N THR A 44 -13.27 -2.44 19.33
CA THR A 44 -12.73 -1.16 18.86
C THR A 44 -13.82 -0.25 18.33
N THR A 45 -13.87 0.98 18.86
CA THR A 45 -14.79 2.03 18.42
C THR A 45 -14.08 3.13 17.62
N SER A 46 -12.75 3.00 17.46
CA SER A 46 -11.93 3.87 16.62
C SER A 46 -12.40 3.79 15.17
N PRO A 47 -12.87 4.88 14.55
CA PRO A 47 -13.28 4.88 13.15
C PRO A 47 -12.18 4.33 12.21
N PHE A 48 -10.93 4.69 12.45
CA PHE A 48 -9.80 4.16 11.69
C PHE A 48 -9.74 2.64 11.78
N MET A 49 -9.73 2.08 13.00
CA MET A 49 -9.61 0.65 13.21
C MET A 49 -10.84 -0.12 12.73
N VAL A 50 -12.05 0.43 12.87
CA VAL A 50 -13.28 -0.17 12.32
C VAL A 50 -13.17 -0.33 10.79
N PHE A 51 -12.72 0.70 10.09
CA PHE A 51 -12.55 0.62 8.63
C PHE A 51 -11.36 -0.24 8.20
N ALA A 52 -10.24 -0.16 8.91
CA ALA A 52 -9.08 -1.01 8.69
C ALA A 52 -9.43 -2.51 8.86
N ASN A 53 -10.19 -2.83 9.89
CA ASN A 53 -10.71 -4.17 10.18
C ASN A 53 -11.67 -4.64 9.07
N ALA A 54 -12.69 -3.81 8.76
CA ALA A 54 -13.66 -4.11 7.71
C ALA A 54 -12.96 -4.33 6.36
N TYR A 55 -11.95 -3.51 6.04
CA TYR A 55 -11.14 -3.67 4.83
C TYR A 55 -10.33 -4.97 4.83
N ALA A 56 -9.65 -5.27 5.93
CA ALA A 56 -8.83 -6.47 6.06
C ALA A 56 -9.66 -7.76 5.93
N ASN A 57 -10.88 -7.76 6.46
CA ASN A 57 -11.74 -8.96 6.51
C ASN A 57 -12.78 -9.05 5.39
N GLU A 58 -12.99 -8.00 4.60
CA GLU A 58 -13.90 -8.04 3.46
C GLU A 58 -13.32 -8.82 2.26
N LYS A 59 -14.20 -9.40 1.44
CA LYS A 59 -13.85 -10.04 0.17
C LYS A 59 -13.08 -9.06 -0.71
N ARG A 60 -11.98 -9.51 -1.31
CA ARG A 60 -11.09 -8.67 -2.15
C ARG A 60 -11.86 -7.85 -3.19
N SER A 61 -12.83 -8.44 -3.88
CA SER A 61 -13.68 -7.76 -4.89
C SER A 61 -14.61 -6.67 -4.34
N LYS A 62 -14.68 -6.48 -3.03
CA LYS A 62 -15.48 -5.43 -2.37
C LYS A 62 -14.65 -4.44 -1.57
N ARG A 63 -13.40 -4.79 -1.26
CA ARG A 63 -12.47 -3.96 -0.48
C ARG A 63 -12.32 -2.55 -1.04
N LEU A 64 -12.21 -2.41 -2.37
CA LEU A 64 -12.05 -1.10 -2.99
C LEU A 64 -13.31 -0.23 -2.80
N GLY A 65 -14.51 -0.81 -3.01
CA GLY A 65 -15.78 -0.11 -2.77
C GLY A 65 -15.98 0.31 -1.32
N LEU A 66 -15.54 -0.51 -0.37
CA LEU A 66 -15.55 -0.16 1.06
C LEU A 66 -14.72 1.10 1.35
N LEU A 67 -13.53 1.21 0.75
CA LEU A 67 -12.65 2.38 0.94
C LEU A 67 -13.21 3.67 0.31
N PHE A 68 -14.07 3.57 -0.71
CA PHE A 68 -14.72 4.75 -1.28
C PHE A 68 -15.90 5.27 -0.44
N SER A 69 -16.46 4.46 0.45
CA SER A 69 -17.63 4.82 1.27
C SER A 69 -17.40 6.04 2.18
N PRO A 70 -16.37 6.06 3.06
CA PRO A 70 -16.17 7.17 4.00
C PRO A 70 -15.53 8.40 3.36
N MET A 71 -15.13 8.33 2.08
CA MET A 71 -14.61 9.50 1.34
C MET A 71 -15.72 10.47 0.90
N SER A 72 -17.00 10.12 1.12
CA SER A 72 -18.11 11.06 1.02
C SER A 72 -18.05 12.04 2.20
N TYR A 73 -17.88 13.33 1.91
CA TYR A 73 -17.61 14.45 2.84
C TYR A 73 -18.09 14.26 4.29
N GLY A 74 -17.15 14.05 5.21
CA GLY A 74 -17.38 14.05 6.66
C GLY A 74 -17.68 12.68 7.29
N GLY A 75 -17.57 11.59 6.53
CA GLY A 75 -17.67 10.23 7.08
C GLY A 75 -16.54 9.95 8.07
N MET A 76 -16.88 9.43 9.25
CA MET A 76 -15.88 8.91 10.19
C MET A 76 -15.06 7.80 9.51
N GLY A 77 -13.74 7.77 9.72
CA GLY A 77 -12.84 6.76 9.13
C GLY A 77 -12.31 7.11 7.73
N PHE A 78 -12.49 8.36 7.28
CA PHE A 78 -11.89 8.84 6.03
C PHE A 78 -10.35 8.75 6.04
N GLN A 79 -9.72 8.88 7.23
CA GLN A 79 -8.28 8.76 7.41
C GLN A 79 -7.79 7.37 6.97
N ALA A 80 -8.44 6.31 7.45
CA ALA A 80 -8.13 4.93 7.05
C ALA A 80 -8.24 4.77 5.55
N SER A 81 -9.33 5.25 4.95
CA SER A 81 -9.55 5.09 3.52
C SER A 81 -8.52 5.82 2.67
N LEU A 82 -8.22 7.08 2.98
CA LEU A 82 -7.22 7.86 2.25
C LEU A 82 -5.82 7.26 2.39
N ILE A 83 -5.42 6.87 3.62
CA ILE A 83 -4.10 6.27 3.87
C ILE A 83 -3.96 4.93 3.13
N ILE A 84 -4.98 4.08 3.18
CA ILE A 84 -4.96 2.78 2.51
C ILE A 84 -4.90 3.00 0.99
N ILE A 85 -5.85 3.73 0.39
CA ILE A 85 -5.89 3.97 -1.07
C ILE A 85 -4.57 4.58 -1.57
N HIS A 86 -4.02 5.55 -0.83
CA HIS A 86 -2.78 6.20 -1.21
C HIS A 86 -1.59 5.23 -1.15
N SER A 87 -1.50 4.40 -0.11
CA SER A 87 -0.48 3.35 -0.02
C SER A 87 -0.58 2.35 -1.19
N LEU A 88 -1.81 1.91 -1.53
CA LEU A 88 -2.06 0.99 -2.65
C LEU A 88 -1.58 1.53 -4.00
N SER A 89 -1.69 2.85 -4.18
CA SER A 89 -1.26 3.55 -5.40
C SER A 89 0.26 3.51 -5.60
N PHE A 90 1.03 3.23 -4.54
CA PHE A 90 2.49 3.18 -4.55
C PHE A 90 3.09 1.81 -4.22
N VAL A 91 2.27 0.75 -4.15
CA VAL A 91 2.72 -0.56 -3.62
C VAL A 91 3.98 -1.13 -4.29
N ALA A 92 4.19 -0.86 -5.58
CA ALA A 92 5.34 -1.34 -6.35
C ALA A 92 6.67 -0.73 -5.87
N ASP A 93 6.56 0.46 -5.27
CA ASP A 93 7.66 1.31 -4.85
C ASP A 93 7.85 1.30 -3.33
N LEU A 94 6.85 0.86 -2.57
CA LEU A 94 6.94 0.59 -1.13
C LEU A 94 7.77 -0.69 -0.87
N LYS A 95 9.09 -0.52 -0.71
CA LYS A 95 10.06 -1.62 -0.57
C LYS A 95 11.39 -1.26 0.09
N HIS A 96 11.42 -0.14 0.82
CA HIS A 96 12.68 0.41 1.33
C HIS A 96 13.03 -0.13 2.72
N HIS A 97 12.06 -0.65 3.46
CA HIS A 97 12.24 -1.35 4.73
C HIS A 97 11.39 -2.61 4.78
N THR A 98 11.89 -3.60 5.49
CA THR A 98 11.24 -4.88 5.78
C THR A 98 10.20 -4.74 6.88
N ASP A 99 9.30 -5.71 6.95
CA ASP A 99 8.34 -5.84 8.04
C ASP A 99 9.01 -5.98 9.42
N ALA A 100 10.13 -6.71 9.51
CA ALA A 100 10.91 -6.86 10.74
C ALA A 100 11.49 -5.52 11.22
N GLU A 101 12.05 -4.72 10.30
CA GLU A 101 12.58 -3.38 10.61
C GLU A 101 11.48 -2.43 11.11
N PHE A 102 10.30 -2.46 10.48
CA PHE A 102 9.15 -1.70 10.97
C PHE A 102 8.68 -2.18 12.34
N ASN A 103 8.60 -3.50 12.56
CA ASN A 103 8.17 -4.06 13.85
C ASN A 103 9.15 -3.68 14.97
N GLU A 104 10.45 -3.84 14.73
CA GLU A 104 11.49 -3.49 15.68
C GLU A 104 11.42 -1.99 16.04
N MET A 105 11.24 -1.13 15.04
CA MET A 105 11.06 0.30 15.27
C MET A 105 9.79 0.61 16.09
N ILE A 106 8.66 -0.02 15.78
CA ILE A 106 7.38 0.22 16.48
C ILE A 106 7.42 -0.28 17.93
N GLU A 107 8.09 -1.40 18.18
CA GLU A 107 8.19 -1.97 19.53
C GLU A 107 9.17 -1.22 20.42
N ASN A 108 10.27 -0.71 19.83
CA ASN A 108 11.35 -0.06 20.58
C ASN A 108 11.27 1.48 20.62
N ARG A 109 10.36 2.12 19.87
CA ARG A 109 10.13 3.57 19.99
C ARG A 109 9.54 3.91 21.36
N GLY A 110 9.93 5.05 21.93
CA GLY A 110 9.43 5.52 23.22
C GLY A 110 7.92 5.76 23.21
N GLU A 111 7.28 5.65 24.38
CA GLU A 111 5.82 5.82 24.52
C GLU A 111 5.34 7.23 24.13
N ASP A 112 6.22 8.22 24.19
CA ASP A 112 5.97 9.60 23.79
C ASP A 112 6.25 9.86 22.29
N VAL A 113 6.85 8.89 21.59
CA VAL A 113 7.21 9.00 20.18
C VAL A 113 5.99 8.75 19.29
N GLY A 114 5.58 9.80 18.59
CA GLY A 114 4.42 9.82 17.70
C GLY A 114 3.76 11.20 17.78
N ILE A 115 3.41 11.77 16.62
CA ILE A 115 2.79 13.11 16.56
C ILE A 115 1.31 13.12 16.95
N PHE A 116 0.65 11.96 16.98
CA PHE A 116 -0.75 11.77 17.40
C PHE A 116 -0.92 10.44 18.14
N ASP A 117 -1.99 10.32 18.95
CA ASP A 117 -2.30 9.08 19.68
C ASP A 117 -2.89 8.03 18.74
N SER A 118 -3.79 8.46 17.86
CA SER A 118 -4.45 7.65 16.84
C SER A 118 -4.51 8.38 15.49
N PHE A 119 -4.58 7.64 14.39
CA PHE A 119 -4.91 8.21 13.08
C PHE A 119 -6.29 8.88 13.06
N ASP A 120 -7.19 8.56 13.99
CA ASP A 120 -8.47 9.26 14.14
C ASP A 120 -8.28 10.74 14.53
N ASP A 121 -7.17 11.09 15.18
CA ASP A 121 -6.85 12.46 15.57
C ASP A 121 -6.41 13.34 14.38
N MET A 122 -6.11 12.74 13.23
CA MET A 122 -5.63 13.46 12.06
C MET A 122 -6.73 14.32 11.45
N LEU A 123 -6.40 15.61 11.26
CA LEU A 123 -7.18 16.49 10.40
C LEU A 123 -6.80 16.27 8.93
N MET A 124 -7.58 16.82 8.01
CA MET A 124 -7.31 16.72 6.56
C MET A 124 -5.88 17.19 6.18
N GLY A 125 -5.36 18.20 6.87
CA GLY A 125 -3.99 18.67 6.68
C GLY A 125 -2.96 17.60 7.04
N ASP A 126 -3.15 16.92 8.16
CA ASP A 126 -2.28 15.84 8.63
C ASP A 126 -2.35 14.65 7.69
N VAL A 127 -3.55 14.25 7.26
CA VAL A 127 -3.72 13.16 6.28
C VAL A 127 -2.99 13.49 4.98
N THR A 128 -3.09 14.74 4.51
CA THR A 128 -2.37 15.20 3.32
C THR A 128 -0.85 15.09 3.49
N LEU A 129 -0.32 15.48 4.66
CA LEU A 129 1.10 15.37 4.96
C LEU A 129 1.56 13.92 5.03
N PHE A 130 0.77 13.04 5.64
CA PHE A 130 1.08 11.62 5.73
C PHE A 130 1.07 10.95 4.35
N CYS A 131 0.10 11.27 3.50
CA CYS A 131 0.10 10.84 2.09
C CYS A 131 1.37 11.30 1.36
N LYS A 132 1.78 12.57 1.51
CA LYS A 132 3.05 13.05 0.94
C LYS A 132 4.27 12.31 1.49
N ALA A 133 4.26 11.91 2.76
CA ALA A 133 5.32 11.10 3.33
C ALA A 133 5.39 9.71 2.67
N ILE A 134 4.23 9.06 2.45
CA ILE A 134 4.13 7.80 1.69
C ILE A 134 4.70 7.97 0.27
N GLU A 135 4.30 9.02 -0.45
CA GLU A 135 4.82 9.27 -1.80
C GLU A 135 6.34 9.48 -1.79
N THR A 136 6.82 10.35 -0.88
CA THR A 136 8.24 10.65 -0.71
C THR A 136 9.04 9.39 -0.43
N TYR A 137 8.53 8.57 0.48
CA TYR A 137 9.09 7.28 0.84
C TYR A 137 9.13 6.34 -0.36
N ALA A 138 7.97 6.07 -0.99
CA ALA A 138 7.83 5.18 -2.12
C ALA A 138 8.78 5.55 -3.27
N ARG A 139 8.72 6.81 -3.72
CA ARG A 139 9.52 7.31 -4.85
C ARG A 139 10.97 7.62 -4.49
N ASN A 140 11.35 7.47 -3.23
CA ASN A 140 12.67 7.82 -2.71
C ASN A 140 13.12 9.23 -3.14
N LEU A 141 12.21 10.22 -3.01
CA LEU A 141 12.42 11.58 -3.54
C LEU A 141 13.56 12.28 -2.80
N VAL A 142 14.29 13.12 -3.54
CA VAL A 142 15.29 14.06 -2.98
C VAL A 142 14.56 15.05 -2.08
N ARG A 143 15.08 15.25 -0.87
CA ARG A 143 14.52 16.17 0.10
C ARG A 143 14.97 17.61 -0.12
N PRO A 144 14.29 18.60 0.50
CA PRO A 144 14.66 20.00 0.38
C PRO A 144 16.11 20.33 0.77
N ASP A 145 16.74 19.48 1.60
CA ASP A 145 18.15 19.63 1.98
C ASP A 145 19.14 19.23 0.86
N GLY A 146 18.65 18.64 -0.23
CA GLY A 146 19.43 18.15 -1.37
C GLY A 146 20.38 16.99 -1.05
N LYS A 147 20.33 16.43 0.16
CA LYS A 147 21.31 15.45 0.67
C LYS A 147 20.66 14.17 1.17
N SER A 148 19.43 14.24 1.65
CA SER A 148 18.66 13.09 2.10
C SER A 148 17.55 12.73 1.11
N TYR A 149 17.11 11.48 1.17
CA TYR A 149 16.15 10.90 0.24
C TYR A 149 15.08 10.12 1.02
N GLY A 150 13.87 10.04 0.47
CA GLY A 150 12.82 9.17 0.99
C GLY A 150 12.32 9.55 2.38
N VAL A 151 12.00 8.55 3.21
CA VAL A 151 11.63 8.69 4.63
C VAL A 151 12.32 7.58 5.42
N THR A 152 13.05 7.94 6.48
CA THR A 152 13.80 6.98 7.30
C THR A 152 12.88 6.32 8.34
N LEU A 153 13.33 5.21 8.94
CA LEU A 153 12.59 4.58 10.05
C LEU A 153 12.43 5.51 11.27
N GLU A 154 13.43 6.34 11.56
CA GLU A 154 13.36 7.31 12.67
C GLU A 154 12.26 8.37 12.45
N GLU A 155 11.98 8.69 11.19
CA GLU A 155 10.91 9.62 10.84
C GLU A 155 9.57 8.93 10.78
N TRP A 156 9.51 7.69 10.27
CA TRP A 156 8.32 6.85 10.39
C TRP A 156 7.92 6.65 11.84
N ALA A 157 8.88 6.49 12.77
CA ALA A 157 8.60 6.38 14.20
C ALA A 157 7.79 7.58 14.72
N LYS A 158 8.11 8.78 14.23
CA LYS A 158 7.42 10.03 14.60
C LYS A 158 6.11 10.22 13.86
N LEU A 159 6.06 9.84 12.58
CA LEU A 159 4.89 10.01 11.69
C LEU A 159 3.75 9.05 12.02
N LEU A 160 4.04 7.85 12.52
CA LEU A 160 3.05 6.85 12.91
C LEU A 160 2.41 7.20 14.27
N PRO A 161 1.14 6.79 14.51
CA PRO A 161 0.45 7.03 15.78
C PRO A 161 1.15 6.33 16.93
N ARG A 162 0.90 6.77 18.16
CA ARG A 162 1.34 6.03 19.36
C ARG A 162 0.62 4.69 19.49
N ASN A 163 -0.63 4.60 19.04
CA ASN A 163 -1.36 3.32 18.95
C ASN A 163 -0.55 2.32 18.08
N LYS A 164 -0.02 1.28 18.74
CA LYS A 164 0.83 0.26 18.11
C LYS A 164 0.08 -0.59 17.09
N GLU A 165 -1.21 -0.87 17.32
CA GLU A 165 -2.01 -1.70 16.40
C GLU A 165 -2.26 -0.95 15.09
N GLU A 166 -2.63 0.32 15.18
CA GLU A 166 -2.78 1.19 14.01
C GLU A 166 -1.46 1.37 13.26
N ALA A 167 -0.36 1.59 14.00
CA ALA A 167 0.97 1.73 13.41
C ALA A 167 1.40 0.45 12.67
N LYS A 168 1.15 -0.73 13.25
CA LYS A 168 1.41 -2.02 12.60
C LYS A 168 0.51 -2.22 11.38
N PHE A 169 -0.77 -1.85 11.46
CA PHE A 169 -1.68 -1.93 10.32
C PHE A 169 -1.21 -1.07 9.13
N VAL A 170 -0.66 0.12 9.36
CA VAL A 170 -0.13 0.93 8.25
C VAL A 170 1.24 0.45 7.81
N ALA A 171 2.11 0.02 8.73
CA ALA A 171 3.42 -0.51 8.40
C ALA A 171 3.37 -1.72 7.46
N GLN A 172 2.37 -2.60 7.57
CA GLN A 172 2.20 -3.71 6.60
C GLN A 172 1.92 -3.22 5.17
N LEU A 173 1.37 -2.02 4.99
CA LEU A 173 1.13 -1.44 3.67
C LEU A 173 2.41 -0.83 3.09
N LEU A 174 3.33 -0.38 3.97
CA LEU A 174 4.55 0.35 3.62
C LEU A 174 5.80 -0.54 3.48
N CYS A 175 5.78 -1.73 4.07
CA CYS A 175 6.92 -2.64 4.02
C CYS A 175 7.06 -3.35 2.67
N ASP A 176 8.18 -4.05 2.48
CA ASP A 176 8.51 -4.81 1.28
C ASP A 176 7.61 -6.03 0.99
N GLY A 177 6.49 -6.19 1.71
CA GLY A 177 5.33 -6.92 1.22
C GLY A 177 5.34 -8.42 1.45
N GLY A 178 5.65 -8.89 2.65
CA GLY A 178 5.55 -10.33 2.90
C GLY A 178 4.19 -10.83 3.40
N ILE A 179 4.17 -12.11 3.82
CA ILE A 179 3.01 -12.83 4.34
C ILE A 179 2.37 -12.08 5.51
N ASN A 180 1.16 -11.55 5.28
CA ASN A 180 0.35 -10.96 6.32
C ASN A 180 -0.88 -11.82 6.62
N LYS A 181 -1.47 -11.63 7.81
CA LYS A 181 -2.59 -12.42 8.33
C LYS A 181 -3.87 -12.29 7.49
N TYR A 182 -4.06 -11.14 6.85
CA TYR A 182 -5.31 -10.76 6.17
C TYR A 182 -5.23 -10.81 4.64
N ASP A 183 -4.19 -11.43 4.08
CA ASP A 183 -3.92 -11.47 2.64
C ASP A 183 -4.00 -10.08 1.97
N LEU A 184 -3.34 -9.12 2.61
CA LEU A 184 -3.01 -7.77 2.12
C LEU A 184 -1.57 -7.78 1.59
N THR A 185 -1.20 -8.82 0.86
CA THR A 185 0.09 -8.88 0.16
C THR A 185 0.12 -7.86 -0.99
N CYS A 186 1.29 -7.39 -1.43
CA CYS A 186 1.39 -6.45 -2.56
C CYS A 186 0.63 -6.93 -3.82
N ALA A 187 0.64 -8.25 -4.08
CA ALA A 187 -0.10 -8.85 -5.19
C ALA A 187 -1.62 -8.88 -4.94
N GLY A 188 -2.05 -9.20 -3.71
CA GLY A 188 -3.45 -9.14 -3.30
C GLY A 188 -4.03 -7.72 -3.25
N LEU A 189 -3.19 -6.73 -2.97
CA LEU A 189 -3.54 -5.34 -2.73
C LEU A 189 -3.68 -4.49 -3.99
N THR A 190 -2.98 -4.80 -5.08
CA THR A 190 -3.01 -3.94 -6.28
C THR A 190 -3.39 -4.70 -7.53
N GLU A 191 -2.56 -5.63 -8.03
CA GLU A 191 -2.85 -6.28 -9.31
C GLU A 191 -4.12 -7.14 -9.25
N ASN A 192 -4.27 -7.95 -8.20
CA ASN A 192 -5.45 -8.80 -8.07
C ASN A 192 -6.68 -8.01 -7.62
N LEU A 193 -6.51 -7.02 -6.75
CA LEU A 193 -7.60 -6.14 -6.35
C LEU A 193 -8.21 -5.44 -7.57
N LEU A 194 -7.39 -4.86 -8.45
CA LEU A 194 -7.87 -4.21 -9.67
C LEU A 194 -8.46 -5.22 -10.66
N LYS A 195 -7.84 -6.39 -10.86
CA LYS A 195 -8.39 -7.46 -11.71
C LYS A 195 -9.81 -7.85 -11.30
N ASP A 196 -10.04 -8.02 -10.00
CA ASP A 196 -11.32 -8.46 -9.45
C ASP A 196 -12.41 -7.38 -9.53
N ASN A 197 -12.03 -6.11 -9.65
CA ASN A 197 -12.94 -4.96 -9.62
C ASN A 197 -13.20 -4.32 -10.99
N ARG A 198 -12.32 -4.55 -11.99
CA ARG A 198 -12.42 -3.93 -13.31
C ARG A 198 -13.78 -4.12 -14.00
N TRP A 199 -14.36 -5.32 -13.89
CA TRP A 199 -15.68 -5.61 -14.46
C TRP A 199 -16.78 -4.78 -13.80
N THR A 200 -16.87 -4.85 -12.46
CA THR A 200 -17.95 -4.25 -11.68
C THR A 200 -17.93 -2.71 -11.72
N TYR A 201 -16.76 -2.10 -11.91
CA TYR A 201 -16.61 -0.64 -12.01
C TYR A 201 -16.60 -0.10 -13.44
N GLY A 202 -16.84 -0.93 -14.45
CA GLY A 202 -16.85 -0.48 -15.85
C GLY A 202 -15.48 0.03 -16.35
N MET A 203 -14.38 -0.48 -15.76
CA MET A 203 -13.00 -0.10 -16.09
C MET A 203 -12.28 -1.18 -16.92
N ARG A 204 -13.02 -1.96 -17.70
CA ARG A 204 -12.44 -2.92 -18.65
C ARG A 204 -12.36 -2.30 -20.03
N ASP A 205 -11.19 -2.40 -20.65
CA ASP A 205 -10.97 -2.08 -22.07
C ASP A 205 -11.40 -3.23 -23.00
N GLU A 206 -12.43 -3.98 -22.57
CA GLU A 206 -13.01 -5.07 -23.33
C GLU A 206 -13.94 -4.50 -24.40
N VAL A 207 -13.84 -5.06 -25.59
CA VAL A 207 -14.73 -4.71 -26.70
C VAL A 207 -15.95 -5.58 -26.60
N TYR A 208 -17.11 -4.96 -26.69
CA TYR A 208 -18.38 -5.66 -26.64
C TYR A 208 -18.98 -5.74 -28.04
N ASP A 209 -19.57 -6.89 -28.36
CA ASP A 209 -20.41 -7.01 -29.56
C ASP A 209 -21.75 -6.25 -29.36
N GLY A 210 -22.57 -6.23 -30.41
CA GLY A 210 -23.90 -5.60 -30.36
C GLY A 210 -24.87 -6.22 -29.35
N GLU A 211 -24.56 -7.39 -28.80
CA GLU A 211 -25.34 -8.12 -27.81
C GLU A 211 -24.77 -7.98 -26.38
N ARG A 212 -23.70 -7.20 -26.21
CA ARG A 212 -22.94 -6.98 -24.96
C ARG A 212 -22.15 -8.19 -24.46
N ASN A 213 -21.78 -9.11 -25.34
CA ASN A 213 -20.81 -10.16 -25.02
C ASN A 213 -19.38 -9.63 -25.19
N VAL A 214 -18.46 -10.11 -24.35
CA VAL A 214 -17.04 -9.77 -24.45
C VAL A 214 -16.45 -10.45 -25.69
N ILE A 215 -15.90 -9.66 -26.60
CA ILE A 215 -15.14 -10.15 -27.75
C ILE A 215 -13.73 -10.51 -27.27
N ALA A 216 -13.27 -11.72 -27.62
CA ALA A 216 -11.92 -12.16 -27.29
C ALA A 216 -10.87 -11.27 -27.97
N GLU A 217 -9.75 -11.05 -27.28
CA GLU A 217 -8.65 -10.23 -27.79
C GLU A 217 -8.09 -10.84 -29.10
N GLY A 218 -8.12 -10.07 -30.19
CA GLY A 218 -7.81 -10.54 -31.54
C GLY A 218 -8.13 -9.52 -32.62
N ASP A 219 -8.08 -9.92 -33.89
CA ASP A 219 -8.27 -9.02 -35.04
C ASP A 219 -9.62 -8.29 -35.00
N GLU A 220 -10.69 -8.96 -34.55
CA GLU A 220 -12.03 -8.41 -34.42
C GLU A 220 -12.12 -7.33 -33.32
N ALA A 221 -11.57 -7.61 -32.13
CA ALA A 221 -11.47 -6.63 -31.06
C ALA A 221 -10.60 -5.42 -31.46
N THR A 222 -9.51 -5.66 -32.20
CA THR A 222 -8.62 -4.60 -32.68
C THR A 222 -9.32 -3.70 -33.71
N ALA A 223 -10.06 -4.30 -34.65
CA ALA A 223 -10.82 -3.55 -35.65
C ALA A 223 -11.92 -2.67 -35.02
N LEU A 224 -12.61 -3.17 -33.99
CA LEU A 224 -13.62 -2.37 -33.27
C LEU A 224 -13.01 -1.25 -32.43
N LYS A 225 -11.86 -1.47 -31.78
CA LYS A 225 -11.14 -0.41 -31.05
C LYS A 225 -10.76 0.74 -31.98
N LEU A 226 -10.17 0.43 -33.14
CA LEU A 226 -9.79 1.41 -34.16
C LEU A 226 -11.00 2.16 -34.73
N LYS A 227 -12.15 1.47 -34.89
CA LYS A 227 -13.39 2.09 -35.37
C LYS A 227 -13.97 3.07 -34.34
N ASN A 228 -13.97 2.71 -33.06
CA ASN A 228 -14.50 3.57 -32.00
C ASN A 228 -13.59 4.78 -31.70
N GLU A 229 -12.27 4.64 -31.86
CA GLU A 229 -11.32 5.77 -31.72
C GLU A 229 -11.46 6.81 -32.84
N GLY A 230 -11.93 6.41 -34.03
CA GLY A 230 -12.18 7.31 -35.17
C GLY A 230 -13.53 8.03 -35.14
N GLU A 231 -14.44 7.69 -34.21
CA GLU A 231 -15.74 8.35 -34.03
C GLU A 231 -15.70 9.48 -32.96
N VAL A 232 -14.56 9.69 -32.30
CA VAL A 232 -14.34 10.77 -31.33
C VAL A 232 -13.67 11.96 -32.03
N GLU A 233 -14.41 12.64 -32.91
CA GLU A 233 -14.06 13.97 -33.44
C GLU A 233 -15.26 14.93 -33.36
#